data_AF-X0TFX9-F1
#
_entry.id   AF-X0TFX9-F1
#
_cell.length_a   1.000
_cell.length_b   1.000
_cell.length_c   1.000
_cell.angle_alpha   90.00
_cell.angle_beta   90.00
_cell.angle_gamma   90.00
#
_symmetry.space_group_name_H-M   'P 1'
#
loop_
_entity.id
_entity.type
_entity.pdbx_description
1 polymer ?
#
loop_
_entity_poly.entity_id
_entity_poly.type
_entity_poly.pdbx_seq_one_letter_code
_entity_poly.pdbx_strand_id
1 'polypeptide(L)'
;GMPLQAQLILASIYLISRFSPEHVIISGDIYDVHSEIRGLIPGIRQLTKRRISDYINELSLAGIITAEVKSMGHYGRTKIIKLDISMEVIGDALSEINKIQGIMNYKPVFLQADKVKLKNNIFKKLI
;
A
#
# COMPACT_ATOMS: atom_id res chain seq x y z
N GLY A 1 6.62 -16.71 -10.14
CA GLY A 1 5.44 -16.13 -9.45
C GLY A 1 5.92 -15.20 -8.35
N MET A 2 5.31 -14.02 -8.24
CA MET A 2 5.63 -13.03 -7.19
C MET A 2 5.24 -13.55 -5.80
N PRO A 3 6.06 -13.37 -4.74
CA PRO A 3 5.68 -13.74 -3.38
C PRO A 3 4.44 -12.98 -2.88
N LEU A 4 3.60 -13.63 -2.08
CA LEU A 4 2.36 -13.04 -1.54
C LEU A 4 2.58 -11.70 -0.82
N GLN A 5 3.71 -11.55 -0.14
CA GLN A 5 4.05 -10.31 0.54
C GLN A 5 4.30 -9.16 -0.44
N ALA A 6 5.02 -9.40 -1.54
CA ALA A 6 5.20 -8.41 -2.60
C ALA A 6 3.87 -8.08 -3.29
N GLN A 7 3.00 -9.08 -3.48
CA GLN A 7 1.64 -8.88 -4.01
C GLN A 7 0.80 -8.00 -3.07
N LEU A 8 0.93 -8.14 -1.73
CA LEU A 8 0.26 -7.26 -0.77
C LEU A 8 0.82 -5.83 -0.77
N ILE A 9 2.12 -5.65 -1.03
CA ILE A 9 2.69 -4.30 -1.25
C ILE A 9 2.08 -3.68 -2.50
N LEU A 10 2.02 -4.42 -3.61
CA LEU A 10 1.39 -3.95 -4.84
C LEU A 10 -0.09 -3.63 -4.64
N ALA A 11 -0.84 -4.48 -3.92
CA ALA A 11 -2.23 -4.23 -3.56
C ALA A 11 -2.39 -2.96 -2.72
N SER A 12 -1.45 -2.66 -1.81
CA SER A 12 -1.48 -1.42 -1.04
C SER A 12 -1.36 -0.19 -1.93
N ILE A 13 -0.44 -0.21 -2.89
CA ILE A 13 -0.25 0.89 -3.87
C ILE A 13 -1.47 1.03 -4.79
N TYR A 14 -1.99 -0.10 -5.26
CA TYR A 14 -3.19 -0.16 -6.09
C TYR A 14 -4.40 0.45 -5.38
N LEU A 15 -4.66 0.09 -4.12
CA LEU A 15 -5.81 0.62 -3.37
C LEU A 15 -5.72 2.12 -3.14
N ILE A 16 -4.52 2.65 -2.86
CA ILE A 16 -4.33 4.11 -2.72
C ILE A 16 -4.63 4.79 -4.06
N SER A 17 -4.02 4.30 -5.15
CA SER A 17 -4.20 4.85 -6.50
C SER A 17 -5.66 4.80 -6.97
N ARG A 18 -6.38 3.72 -6.63
CA ARG A 18 -7.79 3.52 -6.99
C ARG A 18 -8.72 4.50 -6.28
N PHE A 19 -8.51 4.73 -4.98
CA PHE A 19 -9.40 5.56 -4.17
C PHE A 19 -8.96 7.02 -4.05
N SER A 20 -7.73 7.34 -4.45
CA SER A 20 -7.19 8.69 -4.47
C SER A 20 -6.16 8.85 -5.60
N PRO A 21 -6.60 8.97 -6.86
CA PRO A 21 -5.70 9.04 -8.03
C PRO A 21 -4.71 10.22 -8.00
N GLU A 22 -5.12 11.34 -7.40
CA GLU A 22 -4.30 12.56 -7.29
C GLU A 22 -3.34 12.54 -6.09
N HIS A 23 -3.41 11.53 -5.22
CA HIS A 23 -2.59 11.47 -4.01
C HIS A 23 -1.15 11.06 -4.36
N VAL A 24 -0.19 11.86 -3.89
CA VAL A 24 1.23 11.52 -3.99
C VAL A 24 1.55 10.41 -3.00
N ILE A 25 1.66 9.18 -3.50
CA ILE A 25 1.95 8.01 -2.69
C ILE A 25 3.38 8.08 -2.15
N ILE A 26 3.52 7.99 -0.83
CA ILE A 26 4.81 7.84 -0.17
C ILE A 26 4.96 6.47 0.50
N SER A 27 6.19 6.06 0.82
CA SER A 27 6.44 4.79 1.51
C SER A 27 5.72 4.67 2.86
N GLY A 28 5.46 5.79 3.54
CA GLY A 28 4.63 5.85 4.75
C GLY A 28 3.22 5.30 4.53
N ASP A 29 2.56 5.75 3.46
CA ASP A 29 1.20 5.32 3.12
C ASP A 29 1.15 3.81 2.89
N ILE A 30 2.13 3.27 2.17
CA ILE A 30 2.24 1.83 1.90
C ILE A 30 2.39 1.05 3.21
N TYR A 31 3.18 1.54 4.17
CA TYR A 31 3.33 0.87 5.47
C TYR A 31 2.00 0.80 6.22
N ASP A 32 1.24 1.88 6.20
CA ASP A 32 -0.05 1.96 6.90
C ASP A 32 -1.12 1.10 6.23
N VAL A 33 -1.26 1.18 4.91
CA VAL A 33 -2.22 0.36 4.15
C VAL A 33 -1.86 -1.12 4.21
N HIS A 34 -0.59 -1.48 4.03
CA HIS A 34 -0.16 -2.87 4.19
C HIS A 34 -0.51 -3.41 5.57
N SER A 35 -0.29 -2.60 6.62
CA SER A 35 -0.61 -2.98 8.00
C SER A 35 -2.11 -3.23 8.19
N GLU A 36 -2.96 -2.43 7.55
CA GLU A 36 -4.42 -2.57 7.56
C GLU A 36 -4.88 -3.82 6.81
N ILE A 37 -4.53 -3.94 5.53
CA ILE A 37 -5.05 -5.00 4.68
C ILE A 37 -4.54 -6.38 5.08
N ARG A 38 -3.33 -6.49 5.65
CA ARG A 38 -2.87 -7.78 6.18
C ARG A 38 -3.75 -8.28 7.33
N GLY A 39 -4.36 -7.36 8.10
CA GLY A 39 -5.23 -7.69 9.22
C GLY A 39 -6.57 -8.26 8.76
N LEU A 40 -6.91 -8.05 7.49
CA LEU A 40 -8.11 -8.59 6.86
C LEU A 40 -7.89 -10.02 6.31
N ILE A 41 -6.63 -10.49 6.24
CA ILE A 41 -6.29 -11.78 5.63
C ILE A 41 -5.73 -12.73 6.69
N PRO A 42 -6.38 -13.89 6.92
CA PRO A 42 -5.91 -14.87 7.90
C PRO A 42 -4.51 -15.41 7.58
N GLY A 43 -3.69 -15.55 8.63
CA GLY A 43 -2.38 -16.20 8.56
C GLY A 43 -1.26 -15.36 7.92
N ILE A 44 -1.47 -14.06 7.69
CA ILE A 44 -0.43 -13.16 7.17
C ILE A 44 0.37 -12.53 8.32
N ARG A 45 1.69 -12.73 8.29
CA ARG A 45 2.60 -12.15 9.29
C ARG A 45 2.83 -10.66 9.03
N GLN A 46 2.97 -9.90 10.12
CA GLN A 46 3.41 -8.50 10.07
C GLN A 46 4.82 -8.42 9.49
N LEU A 47 5.01 -7.51 8.53
CA LEU A 47 6.33 -7.11 8.06
C LEU A 47 6.81 -5.86 8.81
N THR A 48 8.12 -5.78 9.00
CA THR A 48 8.79 -4.55 9.44
C THR A 48 8.84 -3.55 8.28
N LYS A 49 8.98 -2.25 8.59
CA LYS A 49 9.16 -1.20 7.57
C LYS A 49 10.34 -1.50 6.64
N ARG A 50 11.42 -2.10 7.17
CA ARG A 50 12.59 -2.54 6.38
C ARG A 50 12.17 -3.58 5.32
N ARG A 51 11.48 -4.65 5.73
CA ARG A 51 11.02 -5.69 4.79
C ARG A 51 10.04 -5.16 3.75
N ILE A 52 9.16 -4.24 4.13
CA ILE A 52 8.28 -3.59 3.16
C ILE A 52 9.11 -2.76 2.16
N SER A 53 10.11 -2.01 2.62
CA SER A 53 11.01 -1.27 1.73
C SER A 53 11.81 -2.19 0.80
N ASP A 54 12.22 -3.38 1.25
CA ASP A 54 12.87 -4.38 0.39
C ASP A 54 11.94 -4.78 -0.76
N TYR A 55 10.66 -5.09 -0.47
CA TYR A 55 9.67 -5.39 -1.51
C TYR A 55 9.34 -4.21 -2.43
N ILE A 56 9.31 -2.97 -1.91
CA ILE A 56 9.17 -1.77 -2.76
C ILE A 56 10.34 -1.68 -3.76
N ASN A 57 11.57 -1.96 -3.31
CA ASN A 57 12.72 -1.98 -4.20
C ASN A 57 12.62 -3.11 -5.23
N GLU A 58 12.18 -4.30 -4.83
CA GLU A 58 11.97 -5.42 -5.76
C GLU A 58 10.93 -5.09 -6.85
N LEU A 59 9.79 -4.49 -6.47
CA LEU A 59 8.78 -4.03 -7.43
C LEU A 59 9.33 -2.97 -8.38
N SER A 60 10.21 -2.11 -7.88
CA SER A 60 10.82 -1.07 -8.72
C SER A 60 11.85 -1.63 -9.69
N LEU A 61 12.69 -2.57 -9.25
CA LEU A 61 13.61 -3.29 -10.12
C LEU A 61 12.88 -4.13 -11.18
N ALA A 62 11.68 -4.61 -10.87
CA ALA A 62 10.82 -5.31 -11.82
C ALA A 62 10.12 -4.38 -12.84
N GLY A 63 10.28 -3.05 -12.72
CA GLY A 63 9.63 -2.08 -13.61
C GLY A 63 8.13 -1.95 -13.40
N ILE A 64 7.62 -2.35 -12.24
CA ILE A 64 6.19 -2.23 -11.90
C ILE A 64 5.89 -0.84 -11.34
N ILE A 65 6.87 -0.28 -10.61
CA ILE A 65 6.76 1.03 -9.97
C ILE A 65 8.07 1.82 -10.09
N THR A 66 7.94 3.14 -10.07
CA THR A 66 9.07 4.04 -9.79
C THR A 66 9.10 4.35 -8.30
N ALA A 67 10.28 4.27 -7.67
CA ALA A 67 10.47 4.54 -6.23
C ALA A 67 11.60 5.54 -5.96
N GLU A 68 11.32 6.84 -6.11
CA GLU A 68 12.28 7.94 -5.98
C GLU A 68 12.46 8.37 -4.52
N VAL A 69 13.71 8.42 -4.03
CA VAL A 69 13.99 8.91 -2.67
C VAL A 69 14.00 10.44 -2.64
N LYS A 70 13.14 11.03 -1.81
CA LYS A 70 13.07 12.48 -1.59
C LYS A 70 13.42 12.84 -0.14
N SER A 71 14.25 13.88 0.02
CA SER A 71 14.56 14.48 1.32
C SER A 71 13.38 15.31 1.82
N MET A 72 13.05 15.15 3.11
CA MET A 72 12.05 15.94 3.83
C MET A 72 12.71 16.84 4.89
N GLY A 73 14.00 17.16 4.75
CA GLY A 73 14.76 17.91 5.76
C GLY A 73 14.94 17.13 7.07
N HIS A 74 14.75 17.77 8.22
CA HIS A 74 14.88 17.11 9.54
C HIS A 74 13.85 15.99 9.78
N TYR A 75 12.79 15.92 8.98
CA TYR A 75 11.80 14.84 9.01
C TYR A 75 12.31 13.55 8.35
N GLY A 76 13.51 13.58 7.76
CA GLY A 76 14.18 12.41 7.20
C GLY A 76 14.01 12.29 5.68
N ARG A 77 13.90 11.05 5.20
CA ARG A 77 13.76 10.73 3.77
C ARG A 77 12.56 9.83 3.55
N THR A 78 11.87 10.03 2.44
CA THR A 78 10.75 9.18 2.01
C THR A 78 10.98 8.69 0.59
N LYS A 79 10.24 7.65 0.17
CA LYS A 79 10.16 7.27 -1.24
C LYS A 79 8.85 7.78 -1.79
N ILE A 80 8.88 8.50 -2.90
CA ILE A 80 7.70 8.80 -3.72
C ILE A 80 7.51 7.63 -4.67
N ILE A 81 6.28 7.14 -4.75
CA ILE A 81 5.93 5.93 -5.48
C ILE A 81 4.98 6.28 -6.62
N LYS A 82 5.26 5.75 -7.81
CA LYS A 82 4.40 5.86 -9.00
C LYS A 82 4.23 4.49 -9.63
N LEU A 83 3.03 4.19 -10.13
CA LEU A 83 2.80 3.00 -10.93
C LEU A 83 3.34 3.22 -12.34
N ASP A 84 4.15 2.29 -12.82
CA ASP A 84 4.68 2.32 -14.20
C ASP A 84 3.86 1.41 -15.14
N ILE A 85 2.91 0.66 -14.57
CA ILE A 85 1.97 -0.22 -15.28
C ILE A 85 0.54 0.29 -15.04
N SER A 86 -0.32 0.11 -16.05
CA SER A 86 -1.74 0.50 -15.97
C SER A 86 -2.47 -0.15 -14.79
N MET A 87 -3.43 0.60 -14.24
CA MET A 87 -4.25 0.16 -13.11
C MET A 87 -5.10 -1.05 -13.45
N GLU A 88 -5.56 -1.17 -14.69
CA GLU A 88 -6.35 -2.27 -15.21
C GLU A 88 -5.55 -3.58 -15.13
N VAL A 89 -4.33 -3.59 -15.68
CA VAL A 89 -3.45 -4.78 -15.68
C VAL A 89 -3.12 -5.23 -14.25
N ILE A 90 -2.83 -4.27 -13.35
CA ILE A 90 -2.56 -4.59 -11.94
C ILE A 90 -3.83 -5.12 -11.27
N GLY A 91 -4.99 -4.51 -11.55
CA GLY A 91 -6.28 -4.91 -11.02
C GLY A 91 -6.63 -6.35 -11.37
N ASP A 92 -6.53 -6.70 -12.66
CA ASP A 92 -6.79 -8.04 -13.18
C ASP A 92 -5.81 -9.06 -12.58
N ALA A 93 -4.52 -8.74 -12.51
CA ALA A 93 -3.54 -9.65 -11.92
C ALA A 93 -3.79 -9.90 -10.42
N LEU A 94 -4.24 -8.89 -9.68
CA LEU A 94 -4.54 -9.01 -8.25
C LEU A 94 -5.88 -9.70 -7.97
N SER A 95 -6.88 -9.59 -8.86
CA SER A 95 -8.17 -10.26 -8.70
C SER A 95 -8.08 -11.78 -8.82
N GLU A 96 -7.11 -12.30 -9.58
CA GLU A 96 -6.87 -13.74 -9.71
C GLU A 96 -6.23 -14.36 -8.44
N ILE A 97 -5.78 -13.53 -7.49
CA ILE A 97 -5.12 -14.02 -6.28
C ILE A 97 -6.17 -14.25 -5.19
N ASN A 98 -6.49 -15.52 -4.92
CA ASN A 98 -7.49 -15.96 -3.92
C ASN A 98 -7.42 -15.22 -2.56
N LYS A 99 -6.22 -14.92 -2.06
CA LYS A 99 -6.04 -14.24 -0.76
C LYS A 99 -6.22 -12.71 -0.83
N ILE A 100 -6.11 -12.11 -2.02
CA ILE A 100 -6.16 -10.65 -2.22
C ILE A 100 -7.49 -10.21 -2.82
N GLN A 101 -8.15 -11.03 -3.63
CA GLN A 101 -9.41 -10.67 -4.32
C GLN A 101 -10.45 -10.02 -3.39
N GLY A 102 -10.59 -10.51 -2.15
CA GLY A 102 -11.57 -10.03 -1.18
C GLY A 102 -11.29 -8.63 -0.63
N ILE A 103 -10.07 -8.11 -0.77
CA ILE A 103 -9.68 -6.78 -0.30
C ILE A 103 -9.52 -5.74 -1.43
N MET A 104 -9.76 -6.12 -2.69
CA MET A 104 -9.54 -5.25 -3.86
C MET A 104 -10.43 -4.00 -3.91
N ASN A 105 -11.52 -3.98 -3.14
CA ASN A 105 -12.41 -2.84 -2.98
C ASN A 105 -12.33 -2.22 -1.57
N TYR A 106 -11.34 -2.58 -0.76
CA TYR A 106 -11.15 -2.00 0.56
C TYR A 106 -10.60 -0.58 0.44
N LYS A 107 -11.36 0.42 0.92
CA LYS A 107 -10.88 1.81 0.99
C LYS A 107 -9.98 1.97 2.23
N PRO A 108 -8.69 2.33 2.10
CA PRO A 108 -7.81 2.57 3.26
C PRO A 108 -8.35 3.57 4.27
N VAL A 109 -8.02 3.40 5.56
CA VAL A 109 -8.58 4.23 6.65
C VAL A 109 -8.25 5.70 6.48
N PHE A 110 -7.01 6.05 6.11
CA PHE A 110 -6.61 7.45 5.96
C PHE A 110 -7.31 8.16 4.78
N LEU A 111 -7.92 7.41 3.86
CA LEU A 111 -8.73 7.93 2.76
C LEU A 111 -10.23 8.03 3.12
N GLN A 112 -10.64 7.56 4.30
CA GLN A 112 -12.01 7.64 4.81
C GLN A 112 -12.18 8.90 5.66
N ALA A 113 -12.92 9.89 5.15
CA ALA A 113 -13.06 11.20 5.80
C ALA A 113 -13.69 11.15 7.21
N ASP A 114 -14.48 10.11 7.49
CA ASP A 114 -15.18 9.88 8.74
C ASP A 114 -14.36 9.09 9.77
N LYS A 115 -13.13 8.66 9.44
CA LYS A 115 -12.31 7.81 10.31
C LYS A 115 -10.93 8.39 10.57
N VAL A 116 -10.41 8.12 11.77
CA VAL A 116 -9.03 8.47 12.16
C VAL A 116 -8.40 7.26 12.86
N LYS A 117 -7.12 7.01 12.57
CA LYS A 117 -6.32 5.97 13.21
C LYS A 117 -5.50 6.58 14.34
N LEU A 118 -5.70 6.12 15.57
CA LEU A 118 -4.94 6.55 16.75
C LEU A 118 -4.44 5.32 17.51
N LYS A 119 -3.12 5.21 17.69
CA LYS A 119 -2.47 4.10 18.43
C LYS A 119 -3.03 2.72 18.03
N ASN A 120 -3.08 2.44 16.72
CA ASN A 120 -3.64 1.24 16.08
C ASN A 120 -5.15 1.00 16.22
N ASN A 121 -5.89 1.90 16.88
CA ASN A 121 -7.35 1.86 16.94
C ASN A 121 -7.96 2.80 15.89
N ILE A 122 -9.09 2.40 15.32
CA ILE A 122 -9.84 3.20 14.34
C ILE A 122 -11.03 3.82 15.06
N PHE A 123 -11.13 5.14 15.01
CA PHE A 123 -12.21 5.92 15.62
C PHE A 123 -13.02 6.63 14.54
N LYS A 124 -14.33 6.79 14.78
CA LYS A 124 -15.13 7.72 14.00
C LYS A 124 -14.72 9.14 14.40
N LYS A 125 -14.49 10.01 13.41
CA LYS A 125 -14.20 11.43 13.66
C LYS A 125 -15.43 12.07 14.31
N LEU A 126 -15.24 12.74 15.44
CA LEU A 126 -16.26 13.58 16.04
C LEU A 126 -16.34 14.83 15.16
N ILE A 127 -17.48 15.01 14.48
CA ILE A 127 -17.82 16.20 13.71
C ILE A 127 -18.36 17.24 14.67
#